data_AF-A0A7X7SI70-F1
#
_entry.id   AF-A0A7X7SI70-F1
#
_cell.length_a   1.000
_cell.length_b   1.000
_cell.length_c   1.000
_cell.angle_alpha   90.00
_cell.angle_beta   90.00
_cell.angle_gamma   90.00
#
_symmetry.space_group_name_H-M   'P 1'
#
loop_
_entity.id
_entity.type
_entity.pdbx_description
1 polymer ?
#
loop_
_entity_poly.entity_id
_entity_poly.type
_entity_poly.pdbx_seq_one_letter_code
_entity_poly.pdbx_strand_id
1 'polypeptide(L)'
;MHALAPANDKLSDECRKLLDALEKRCPGIVRPEPVPPGQPGPEITLDTKQVVALFAAAARSSAGADRILWDDGENRLLVHASDVRTEIDDGVIVVRIPVQCDQVKKAEVQVAFAVGSAKQPAGMIAATEARPRGPAEVVDIWRESLIAFAWQTVLRATTVLSAESGTDQDGAGLIPLALTASRNELSVRTLARHEFDRVKR
;
A
#
# COMPACT_ATOMS: atom_id res chain seq x y z
N MET A 1 15.36 16.80 37.59
CA MET A 1 14.75 16.69 36.25
C MET A 1 15.23 17.87 35.41
N HIS A 2 16.27 17.68 34.60
CA HIS A 2 16.68 18.71 33.64
C HIS A 2 15.71 18.69 32.46
N ALA A 3 14.99 19.81 32.28
CA ALA A 3 14.26 20.07 31.07
C ALA A 3 15.27 20.17 29.91
N LEU A 4 15.09 19.32 28.89
CA LEU A 4 15.84 19.44 27.64
C LEU A 4 15.45 20.79 27.01
N ALA A 5 16.48 21.62 26.76
CA ALA A 5 16.33 22.90 26.08
C ALA A 5 15.74 22.70 24.66
N PRO A 6 14.98 23.68 24.12
CA PRO A 6 14.49 23.61 22.75
C PRO A 6 15.69 23.47 21.79
N ALA A 7 15.63 22.48 20.89
CA ALA A 7 16.67 22.23 19.92
C ALA A 7 16.91 23.50 19.09
N ASN A 8 18.14 24.01 19.14
CA ASN A 8 18.56 25.17 18.36
C ASN A 8 18.66 24.72 16.89
N ASP A 9 17.78 25.25 16.05
CA ASP A 9 17.42 24.76 14.71
C ASP A 9 18.50 24.99 13.62
N LYS A 10 19.77 25.13 14.01
CA LYS A 10 20.89 25.31 13.08
C LYS A 10 22.09 24.50 13.56
N LEU A 11 22.24 23.30 12.99
CA LEU A 11 23.49 22.55 13.03
C LEU A 11 24.64 23.45 12.53
N SER A 12 25.74 23.49 13.28
CA SER A 12 26.96 24.16 12.81
C SER A 12 27.52 23.45 11.58
N ASP A 13 28.31 24.16 10.77
CA ASP A 13 28.94 23.60 9.57
C ASP A 13 29.82 22.38 9.87
N GLU A 14 30.43 22.34 11.07
CA GLU A 14 31.21 21.20 11.55
C GLU A 14 30.33 19.98 11.82
N CYS A 15 29.19 20.14 12.50
CA CYS A 15 28.25 19.06 12.72
C CYS A 15 27.66 18.54 11.40
N ARG A 16 27.40 19.42 10.43
CA ARG A 16 26.90 19.02 9.10
C ARG A 16 27.93 18.16 8.36
N LYS A 17 29.21 18.54 8.38
CA LYS A 17 30.30 17.73 7.81
C LYS A 17 30.42 16.35 8.46
N LEU A 18 30.23 16.25 9.77
CA LEU A 18 30.26 14.99 10.49
C LEU A 18 29.06 14.10 10.12
N LEU A 19 27.86 14.67 10.00
CA LEU A 19 26.68 13.94 9.53
C LEU A 19 26.87 13.45 8.09
N ASP A 20 27.37 14.30 7.18
CA ASP A 20 27.64 13.90 5.79
C ASP A 20 28.68 12.77 5.71
N ALA A 21 29.72 12.83 6.55
CA ALA A 21 30.74 11.78 6.61
C ALA A 21 30.19 10.48 7.21
N LEU A 22 29.29 10.59 8.19
CA LEU A 22 28.64 9.44 8.82
C LEU A 22 27.67 8.76 7.83
N GLU A 23 26.84 9.53 7.14
CA GLU A 23 25.90 9.03 6.13
C GLU A 23 26.63 8.38 4.94
N LYS A 24 27.76 8.96 4.48
CA LYS A 24 28.60 8.34 3.45
C LYS A 24 29.16 6.98 3.85
N ARG A 25 29.47 6.79 5.14
CA ARG A 25 30.05 5.54 5.67
C ARG A 25 28.97 4.52 6.05
N CYS A 26 27.81 5.01 6.51
CA CYS A 26 26.70 4.21 6.98
C CYS A 26 25.39 4.79 6.41
N PRO A 27 25.05 4.48 5.15
CA PRO A 27 23.83 5.00 4.53
C PRO A 27 22.58 4.64 5.34
N GLY A 28 21.69 5.61 5.55
CA GLY A 28 20.44 5.47 6.29
C GLY A 28 20.56 5.56 7.81
N ILE A 29 21.73 5.90 8.36
CA ILE A 29 21.91 6.07 9.80
C ILE A 29 21.33 7.39 10.31
N VAL A 30 21.37 8.43 9.47
CA VAL A 30 20.71 9.70 9.75
C VAL A 30 19.26 9.57 9.33
N ARG A 31 18.34 9.67 10.30
CA ARG A 31 16.90 9.66 9.99
C ARG A 31 16.56 10.91 9.19
N PRO A 32 15.80 10.79 8.09
CA PRO A 32 15.32 11.96 7.37
C PRO A 32 14.48 12.84 8.31
N GLU A 33 14.53 14.15 8.05
CA GLU A 33 13.76 15.11 8.83
C GLU A 33 12.26 14.80 8.70
N PRO A 34 11.49 14.82 9.81
CA PRO A 34 10.07 14.56 9.76
C PRO A 34 9.31 15.52 8.85
N VAL A 35 8.33 15.00 8.12
CA VAL A 35 7.52 15.81 7.21
C VAL A 35 6.52 16.66 8.02
N PRO A 36 6.43 17.99 7.78
CA PRO A 36 5.51 18.84 8.51
C PRO A 36 4.03 18.48 8.26
N PRO A 37 3.11 18.76 9.21
CA PRO A 37 1.70 18.41 9.10
C PRO A 37 1.05 18.91 7.81
N GLY A 38 0.32 18.04 7.13
CA GLY A 38 -0.37 18.34 5.87
C GLY A 38 0.55 18.57 4.66
N GLN A 39 1.87 18.41 4.80
CA GLN A 39 2.79 18.51 3.68
C GLN A 39 2.96 17.17 2.97
N PRO A 40 3.03 17.17 1.61
CA PRO A 40 3.36 15.98 0.86
C PRO A 40 4.74 15.44 1.25
N GLY A 41 4.82 14.13 1.46
CA GLY A 41 6.08 13.41 1.61
C GLY A 41 6.66 12.96 0.27
N PRO A 42 7.63 12.03 0.28
CA PRO A 42 8.19 11.49 -0.95
C PRO A 42 7.14 10.73 -1.79
N GLU A 43 7.39 10.69 -3.09
CA GLU A 43 6.72 9.74 -4.00
C GLU A 43 7.58 8.48 -4.11
N ILE A 44 6.97 7.33 -3.83
CA ILE A 44 7.65 6.04 -3.84
C ILE A 44 7.19 5.26 -5.06
N THR A 45 8.12 4.99 -5.97
CA THR A 45 7.89 4.19 -7.17
C THR A 45 8.44 2.77 -6.97
N LEU A 46 7.60 1.79 -7.26
CA LEU A 46 7.93 0.37 -7.20
C LEU A 46 7.90 -0.24 -8.60
N ASP A 47 8.90 -1.06 -8.90
CA ASP A 47 8.87 -1.91 -10.09
C ASP A 47 7.92 -3.11 -9.91
N THR A 48 7.68 -3.85 -11.00
CA THR A 48 6.78 -5.01 -11.00
C THR A 48 7.14 -6.06 -9.93
N LYS A 49 8.43 -6.34 -9.71
CA LYS A 49 8.83 -7.37 -8.73
C LYS A 49 8.50 -6.92 -7.32
N GLN A 50 8.79 -5.66 -7.01
CA GLN A 50 8.47 -5.05 -5.72
C GLN A 50 6.95 -4.99 -5.49
N VAL A 51 6.18 -4.61 -6.52
CA VAL A 51 4.70 -4.59 -6.45
C VAL A 51 4.15 -5.98 -6.15
N VAL A 52 4.57 -7.01 -6.91
CA VAL A 52 4.08 -8.38 -6.71
C VAL A 52 4.38 -8.87 -5.29
N ALA A 53 5.60 -8.64 -4.79
CA ALA A 53 5.98 -9.03 -3.43
C ALA A 53 5.17 -8.29 -2.36
N LEU A 54 5.02 -6.98 -2.50
CA LEU A 54 4.28 -6.15 -1.55
C LEU A 54 2.80 -6.54 -1.50
N PHE A 55 2.16 -6.74 -2.65
CA PHE A 55 0.74 -7.10 -2.71
C PHE A 55 0.46 -8.51 -2.20
N ALA A 56 1.34 -9.48 -2.47
CA ALA A 56 1.20 -10.81 -1.89
C ALA A 56 1.30 -10.77 -0.35
N ALA A 57 2.25 -10.00 0.19
CA ALA A 57 2.36 -9.80 1.64
C ALA A 57 1.14 -9.07 2.22
N ALA A 58 0.65 -8.04 1.53
CA ALA A 58 -0.55 -7.29 1.92
C ALA A 58 -1.82 -8.14 1.89
N ALA A 59 -1.97 -9.03 0.90
CA ALA A 59 -3.09 -9.96 0.80
C ALA A 59 -3.10 -10.94 1.96
N ARG A 60 -1.96 -11.59 2.25
CA ARG A 60 -1.79 -12.47 3.42
C ARG A 60 -2.07 -11.73 4.73
N SER A 61 -1.59 -10.50 4.86
CA SER A 61 -1.81 -9.70 6.06
C SER A 61 -3.28 -9.27 6.23
N SER A 62 -3.96 -8.95 5.14
CA SER A 62 -5.39 -8.62 5.12
C SER A 62 -6.26 -9.83 5.44
N ALA A 63 -5.83 -11.01 4.99
CA ALA A 63 -6.44 -12.29 5.25
C ALA A 63 -6.25 -12.80 6.69
N GLY A 64 -5.12 -12.45 7.32
CA GLY A 64 -4.67 -13.02 8.59
C GLY A 64 -4.14 -14.47 8.48
N ALA A 65 -4.18 -15.07 7.30
CA ALA A 65 -3.76 -16.44 7.03
C ALA A 65 -3.32 -16.62 5.56
N ASP A 66 -2.67 -17.74 5.25
CA ASP A 66 -2.28 -18.09 3.87
C ASP A 66 -3.47 -18.47 3.00
N ARG A 67 -4.50 -19.05 3.62
CA ARG A 67 -5.74 -19.44 2.98
C ARG A 67 -6.89 -19.12 3.91
N ILE A 68 -8.00 -18.68 3.33
CA ILE A 68 -9.23 -18.39 4.07
C ILE A 68 -10.36 -19.18 3.42
N LEU A 69 -11.18 -19.82 4.23
CA LEU A 69 -12.45 -20.38 3.78
C LEU A 69 -13.55 -19.35 4.06
N TRP A 70 -14.18 -18.84 3.01
CA TRP A 70 -15.42 -18.09 3.13
C TRP A 70 -16.60 -19.06 3.05
N ASP A 71 -17.58 -18.88 3.92
CA ASP A 71 -18.74 -19.76 4.08
C ASP A 71 -20.01 -18.91 4.01
N ASP A 72 -20.89 -19.30 3.10
CA ASP A 72 -22.25 -18.81 2.96
C ASP A 72 -23.19 -20.02 2.77
N GLY A 73 -23.29 -20.82 3.83
CA GLY A 73 -24.17 -21.98 3.90
C GLY A 73 -23.70 -23.12 3.00
N GLU A 74 -24.43 -23.35 1.90
CA GLU A 74 -24.06 -24.38 0.90
C GLU A 74 -22.93 -23.91 -0.03
N ASN A 75 -22.63 -22.61 -0.03
CA ASN A 75 -21.57 -22.02 -0.84
C ASN A 75 -20.32 -21.87 0.00
N ARG A 76 -19.22 -22.48 -0.44
CA ARG A 76 -17.91 -22.36 0.21
C ARG A 76 -16.84 -22.02 -0.80
N LEU A 77 -16.04 -21.00 -0.49
CA LEU A 77 -14.95 -20.56 -1.34
C LEU A 77 -13.65 -20.55 -0.55
N LEU A 78 -12.68 -21.35 -0.99
CA LEU A 78 -11.31 -21.28 -0.51
C LEU A 78 -10.58 -20.19 -1.30
N VAL A 79 -10.10 -19.17 -0.59
CA VAL A 79 -9.29 -18.07 -1.13
C VAL A 79 -7.83 -18.30 -0.75
N HIS A 80 -6.94 -18.30 -1.73
CA HIS A 80 -5.50 -18.50 -1.55
C HIS A 80 -4.77 -17.16 -1.42
N ALA A 81 -4.83 -16.55 -0.24
CA ALA A 81 -4.29 -15.21 0.01
C ALA A 81 -2.77 -15.10 -0.25
N SER A 82 -2.00 -16.15 0.04
CA SER A 82 -0.54 -16.19 -0.23
C SER A 82 -0.19 -16.17 -1.71
N ASP A 83 -1.13 -16.59 -2.56
CA ASP A 83 -0.93 -16.82 -3.98
C ASP A 83 -1.48 -15.65 -4.83
N VAL A 84 -1.99 -14.60 -4.17
CA VAL A 84 -2.48 -13.38 -4.82
C VAL A 84 -1.36 -12.72 -5.62
N ARG A 85 -1.68 -12.34 -6.85
CA ARG A 85 -0.76 -11.64 -7.77
C ARG A 85 -1.35 -10.31 -8.19
N THR A 86 -0.47 -9.43 -8.65
CA THR A 86 -0.88 -8.12 -9.14
C THR A 86 -0.19 -7.84 -10.47
N GLU A 87 -0.94 -7.27 -11.40
CA GLU A 87 -0.45 -6.71 -12.65
C GLU A 87 -0.75 -5.22 -12.68
N ILE A 88 0.18 -4.44 -13.24
CA ILE A 88 0.07 -2.99 -13.33
C ILE A 88 0.22 -2.58 -14.79
N ASP A 89 -0.76 -1.81 -15.26
CA ASP A 89 -0.69 -1.13 -16.55
C ASP A 89 -1.06 0.34 -16.38
N ASP A 90 -0.99 1.12 -17.46
CA ASP A 90 -1.27 2.56 -17.44
C ASP A 90 -2.68 2.86 -16.88
N GLY A 91 -2.73 3.43 -15.67
CA GLY A 91 -3.96 3.75 -14.94
C GLY A 91 -4.74 2.56 -14.39
N VAL A 92 -4.18 1.34 -14.37
CA VAL A 92 -4.91 0.13 -13.93
C VAL A 92 -4.07 -0.76 -13.03
N ILE A 93 -4.68 -1.21 -11.93
CA ILE A 93 -4.17 -2.26 -11.05
C ILE A 93 -5.08 -3.46 -11.16
N VAL A 94 -4.56 -4.62 -11.54
CA VAL A 94 -5.33 -5.88 -11.60
C VAL A 94 -4.86 -6.79 -10.48
N VAL A 95 -5.76 -7.06 -9.52
CA VAL A 95 -5.52 -8.03 -8.45
C VAL A 95 -6.09 -9.38 -8.87
N ARG A 96 -5.23 -10.39 -8.92
CA ARG A 96 -5.53 -11.77 -9.28
C ARG A 96 -5.63 -12.61 -8.02
N ILE A 97 -6.81 -13.15 -7.76
CA ILE A 97 -7.13 -13.90 -6.54
C ILE A 97 -7.36 -15.37 -6.91
N PRO A 98 -6.45 -16.28 -6.57
CA PRO A 98 -6.67 -17.70 -6.80
C PRO A 98 -7.70 -18.24 -5.80
N VAL A 99 -8.66 -18.99 -6.34
CA VAL A 99 -9.82 -19.50 -5.62
C VAL A 99 -10.14 -20.93 -5.98
N GLN A 100 -10.83 -21.62 -5.08
CA GLN A 100 -11.28 -22.98 -5.25
C GLN A 100 -12.62 -23.20 -4.53
N CYS A 101 -13.54 -23.91 -5.17
CA CYS A 101 -14.75 -24.50 -4.58
C CYS A 101 -14.96 -25.93 -5.11
N ASP A 102 -16.08 -26.56 -4.77
CA ASP A 102 -16.44 -27.91 -5.21
C ASP A 102 -16.73 -27.98 -6.72
N GLN A 103 -17.34 -26.95 -7.30
CA GLN A 103 -17.59 -26.88 -8.75
C GLN A 103 -16.35 -26.41 -9.53
N VAL A 104 -15.48 -25.62 -8.89
CA VAL A 104 -14.32 -24.98 -9.53
C VAL A 104 -13.03 -25.32 -8.79
N LYS A 105 -12.23 -26.25 -9.33
CA LYS A 105 -11.03 -26.76 -8.64
C LYS A 105 -9.91 -25.73 -8.44
N LYS A 106 -9.46 -25.08 -9.51
CA LYS A 106 -8.41 -24.05 -9.46
C LYS A 106 -8.77 -23.00 -10.48
N ALA A 107 -9.21 -21.85 -10.00
CA ALA A 107 -9.49 -20.71 -10.83
C ALA A 107 -8.89 -19.45 -10.24
N GLU A 108 -9.03 -18.37 -11.00
CA GLU A 108 -8.59 -17.05 -10.60
C GLU A 108 -9.71 -16.06 -10.88
N VAL A 109 -9.94 -15.16 -9.93
CA VAL A 109 -10.79 -14.00 -10.13
C VAL A 109 -9.91 -12.76 -10.26
N GLN A 110 -10.15 -11.97 -11.30
CA GLN A 110 -9.44 -10.73 -11.57
C GLN A 110 -10.33 -9.55 -11.19
N VAL A 111 -9.84 -8.73 -10.27
CA VAL A 111 -10.46 -7.47 -9.90
C VAL A 111 -9.58 -6.34 -10.43
N ALA A 112 -10.09 -5.59 -11.39
CA ALA A 112 -9.40 -4.45 -11.97
C ALA A 112 -9.85 -3.15 -11.28
N PHE A 113 -8.88 -2.34 -10.87
CA PHE A 113 -9.09 -1.00 -10.35
C PHE A 113 -8.50 0.01 -11.32
N ALA A 114 -9.34 0.88 -11.86
CA ALA A 114 -8.91 2.10 -12.51
C ALA A 114 -8.44 3.09 -11.44
N VAL A 115 -7.20 3.55 -11.55
CA VAL A 115 -6.52 4.46 -10.63
C VAL A 115 -5.94 5.65 -11.41
N GLY A 116 -5.18 6.52 -10.75
CA GLY A 116 -4.48 7.59 -11.45
C GLY A 116 -3.41 7.07 -12.43
N SER A 117 -3.04 7.88 -13.41
CA SER A 117 -1.90 7.64 -14.31
C SER A 117 -0.93 8.83 -14.27
N ALA A 118 0.23 8.70 -14.92
CA ALA A 118 1.19 9.80 -15.03
C ALA A 118 0.60 11.08 -15.68
N LYS A 119 -0.40 10.91 -16.57
CA LYS A 119 -1.07 12.04 -17.25
C LYS A 119 -2.30 12.54 -16.50
N GLN A 120 -2.89 11.69 -15.66
CA GLN A 120 -4.11 11.97 -14.92
C GLN A 120 -3.95 11.43 -13.50
N PRO A 121 -3.17 12.12 -12.65
CA PRO A 121 -3.04 11.72 -11.26
C PRO A 121 -4.40 11.83 -10.59
N ALA A 122 -4.83 10.74 -9.98
CA ALA A 122 -5.96 10.72 -9.07
C ALA A 122 -5.43 10.79 -7.64
N GLY A 123 -6.24 11.24 -6.68
CA GLY A 123 -5.99 10.94 -5.27
C GLY A 123 -6.07 9.42 -5.02
N MET A 124 -6.29 9.01 -3.78
CA MET A 124 -6.63 7.61 -3.45
C MET A 124 -8.05 7.20 -3.91
N ILE A 125 -8.47 7.64 -5.09
CA ILE A 125 -9.74 7.28 -5.72
C ILE A 125 -9.45 6.12 -6.68
N ALA A 126 -10.22 5.05 -6.55
CA ALA A 126 -10.21 3.93 -7.47
C ALA A 126 -11.65 3.57 -7.88
N ALA A 127 -11.84 3.19 -9.14
CA ALA A 127 -13.09 2.64 -9.64
C ALA A 127 -12.88 1.19 -10.08
N THR A 128 -13.87 0.34 -9.87
CA THR A 128 -13.80 -1.08 -10.25
C THR A 128 -15.08 -1.53 -10.93
N GLU A 129 -14.98 -2.57 -11.76
CA GLU A 129 -16.13 -3.21 -12.38
C GLU A 129 -17.00 -3.85 -11.28
N ALA A 130 -18.32 -3.66 -11.32
CA ALA A 130 -19.23 -4.26 -10.33
C ALA A 130 -19.25 -5.81 -10.38
N ARG A 131 -18.81 -6.37 -11.51
CA ARG A 131 -18.65 -7.81 -11.72
C ARG A 131 -17.20 -8.10 -12.11
N PRO A 132 -16.39 -8.69 -11.21
CA PRO A 132 -15.02 -9.05 -11.54
C PRO A 132 -14.98 -10.21 -12.55
N ARG A 133 -13.83 -10.42 -13.18
CA ARG A 133 -13.67 -11.45 -14.23
C ARG A 133 -13.26 -12.78 -13.60
N GLY A 134 -14.01 -13.84 -13.87
CA GLY A 134 -13.76 -15.16 -13.32
C GLY A 134 -14.92 -16.12 -13.61
N PRO A 135 -14.87 -17.37 -13.09
CA PRO A 135 -15.95 -18.34 -13.22
C PRO A 135 -17.27 -17.79 -12.66
N ALA A 136 -18.37 -18.03 -13.37
CA ALA A 136 -19.68 -17.51 -12.99
C ALA A 136 -20.12 -18.06 -11.63
N GLU A 137 -19.83 -19.35 -11.38
CA GLU A 137 -20.12 -20.08 -10.14
C GLU A 137 -19.49 -19.40 -8.91
N VAL A 138 -18.37 -18.71 -9.08
CA VAL A 138 -17.71 -17.96 -8.01
C VAL A 138 -18.21 -16.52 -7.97
N VAL A 139 -18.19 -15.83 -9.11
CA VAL A 139 -18.44 -14.39 -9.18
C VAL A 139 -19.90 -14.04 -8.84
N ASP A 140 -20.86 -14.87 -9.20
CA ASP A 140 -22.27 -14.59 -8.95
C ASP A 140 -22.60 -14.50 -7.46
N ILE A 141 -21.88 -15.27 -6.63
CA ILE A 141 -22.06 -15.33 -5.17
C ILE A 141 -21.09 -14.38 -4.47
N TRP A 142 -19.80 -14.42 -4.83
CA TRP A 142 -18.73 -13.85 -4.02
C TRP A 142 -18.19 -12.50 -4.51
N ARG A 143 -18.74 -11.91 -5.57
CA ARG A 143 -18.20 -10.69 -6.20
C ARG A 143 -17.90 -9.56 -5.22
N GLU A 144 -18.80 -9.25 -4.29
CA GLU A 144 -18.63 -8.13 -3.36
C GLU A 144 -17.47 -8.40 -2.39
N SER A 145 -17.42 -9.60 -1.83
CA SER A 145 -16.33 -10.03 -0.95
C SER A 145 -14.99 -10.06 -1.67
N LEU A 146 -14.96 -10.51 -2.94
CA LEU A 146 -13.75 -10.54 -3.77
C LEU A 146 -13.25 -9.13 -4.10
N ILE A 147 -14.15 -8.21 -4.48
CA ILE A 147 -13.82 -6.81 -4.71
C ILE A 147 -13.29 -6.17 -3.42
N ALA A 148 -13.99 -6.38 -2.30
CA ALA A 148 -13.59 -5.84 -1.00
C ALA A 148 -12.21 -6.36 -0.57
N PHE A 149 -11.95 -7.67 -0.71
CA PHE A 149 -10.66 -8.26 -0.40
C PHE A 149 -9.53 -7.72 -1.29
N ALA A 150 -9.80 -7.57 -2.60
CA ALA A 150 -8.84 -6.98 -3.53
C ALA A 150 -8.53 -5.52 -3.16
N TRP A 151 -9.55 -4.73 -2.81
CA TRP A 151 -9.37 -3.33 -2.40
C TRP A 151 -8.62 -3.22 -1.08
N GLN A 152 -8.95 -4.05 -0.10
CA GLN A 152 -8.23 -4.10 1.18
C GLN A 152 -6.75 -4.43 0.99
N THR A 153 -6.43 -5.31 0.03
CA THR A 153 -5.05 -5.63 -0.35
C THR A 153 -4.31 -4.39 -0.88
N VAL A 154 -4.94 -3.62 -1.79
CA VAL A 154 -4.39 -2.36 -2.33
C VAL A 154 -4.16 -1.33 -1.21
N LEU A 155 -5.15 -1.13 -0.35
CA LEU A 155 -5.07 -0.20 0.77
C LEU A 155 -3.97 -0.59 1.76
N ARG A 156 -3.87 -1.88 2.10
CA ARG A 156 -2.85 -2.38 3.02
C ARG A 156 -1.45 -2.22 2.44
N ALA A 157 -1.25 -2.57 1.18
CA ALA A 157 0.03 -2.43 0.48
C ALA A 157 0.51 -0.97 0.49
N THR A 158 -0.36 -0.06 0.06
CA THR A 158 -0.03 1.38 -0.03
C THR A 158 0.17 2.03 1.33
N THR A 159 -0.62 1.62 2.34
CA THR A 159 -0.47 2.11 3.73
C THR A 159 0.88 1.70 4.33
N VAL A 160 1.26 0.42 4.18
CA VAL A 160 2.55 -0.05 4.69
C VAL A 160 3.71 0.64 3.97
N LEU A 161 3.65 0.74 2.63
CA LEU A 161 4.68 1.43 1.86
C LEU A 161 4.84 2.89 2.30
N SER A 162 3.73 3.60 2.51
CA SER A 162 3.76 5.00 2.95
C SER A 162 4.34 5.13 4.35
N ALA A 163 3.95 4.25 5.28
CA ALA A 163 4.43 4.28 6.66
C ALA A 163 5.94 4.04 6.77
N GLU A 164 6.50 3.18 5.91
CA GLU A 164 7.93 2.88 5.87
C GLU A 164 8.75 3.94 5.12
N SER A 165 8.10 4.84 4.37
CA SER A 165 8.79 5.85 3.55
C SER A 165 9.28 7.07 4.33
N GLY A 166 8.82 7.25 5.57
CA GLY A 166 9.15 8.40 6.40
C GLY A 166 8.19 8.57 7.56
N THR A 167 8.39 9.64 8.33
CA THR A 167 7.58 9.96 9.51
C THR A 167 7.09 11.39 9.52
N ASP A 168 5.95 11.65 10.15
CA ASP A 168 5.51 12.99 10.52
C ASP A 168 6.19 13.48 11.82
N GLN A 169 5.89 14.72 12.23
CA GLN A 169 6.45 15.34 13.42
C GLN A 169 6.07 14.66 14.75
N ASP A 170 5.06 13.79 14.77
CA ASP A 170 4.72 12.95 15.94
C ASP A 170 5.48 11.62 15.94
N GLY A 171 6.30 11.37 14.90
CA GLY A 171 6.99 10.11 14.69
C GLY A 171 6.10 9.00 14.14
N ALA A 172 4.87 9.31 13.70
CA ALA A 172 4.01 8.34 13.02
C ALA A 172 4.40 8.21 11.55
N GLY A 173 4.24 7.02 10.97
CA GLY A 173 4.50 6.80 9.55
C GLY A 173 3.58 7.63 8.65
N LEU A 174 4.07 8.02 7.47
CA LEU A 174 3.29 8.78 6.49
C LEU A 174 2.10 7.96 5.96
N ILE A 175 1.09 8.67 5.44
CA ILE A 175 -0.12 8.06 4.87
C ILE A 175 -0.15 8.20 3.34
N PRO A 176 -0.87 7.33 2.62
CA PRO A 176 -1.06 7.47 1.18
C PRO A 176 -1.86 8.74 0.84
N LEU A 177 -1.39 9.51 -0.14
CA LEU A 177 -2.06 10.70 -0.69
C LEU A 177 -2.69 10.40 -2.05
N ALA A 178 -1.93 9.73 -2.91
CA ALA A 178 -2.31 9.43 -4.28
C ALA A 178 -1.68 8.12 -4.72
N LEU A 179 -2.38 7.44 -5.63
CA LEU A 179 -1.96 6.19 -6.23
C LEU A 179 -1.99 6.35 -7.75
N THR A 180 -0.84 6.17 -8.39
CA THR A 180 -0.74 6.17 -9.85
C THR A 180 -0.12 4.88 -10.35
N ALA A 181 -0.68 4.35 -11.42
CA ALA A 181 -0.17 3.20 -12.14
C ALA A 181 0.33 3.64 -13.51
N SER A 182 1.56 3.26 -13.83
CA SER A 182 2.14 3.34 -15.16
C SER A 182 2.51 1.93 -15.59
N ARG A 183 2.78 1.70 -16.88
CA ARG A 183 3.15 0.36 -17.35
C ARG A 183 4.30 -0.22 -16.52
N ASN A 184 4.03 -1.32 -15.81
CA ASN A 184 4.95 -2.04 -14.93
C ASN A 184 5.40 -1.32 -13.65
N GLU A 185 4.85 -0.14 -13.32
CA GLU A 185 5.26 0.68 -12.19
C GLU A 185 4.07 1.18 -11.37
N LEU A 186 4.18 1.08 -10.05
CA LEU A 186 3.23 1.67 -9.12
C LEU A 186 3.90 2.82 -8.39
N SER A 187 3.31 4.01 -8.41
CA SER A 187 3.79 5.14 -7.61
C SER A 187 2.76 5.54 -6.56
N VAL A 188 3.26 5.72 -5.33
CA VAL A 188 2.47 6.17 -4.19
C VAL A 188 3.03 7.49 -3.70
N ARG A 189 2.25 8.55 -3.83
CA ARG A 189 2.58 9.82 -3.19
C ARG A 189 2.13 9.76 -1.73
N THR A 190 2.96 10.27 -0.84
CA THR A 190 2.69 10.23 0.61
C THR A 190 2.35 11.61 1.16
N LEU A 191 1.79 11.63 2.37
CA LEU A 191 1.39 12.83 3.08
C LEU A 191 1.64 12.64 4.59
N ALA A 192 2.12 13.69 5.26
CA ALA A 192 2.06 13.76 6.72
C ALA A 192 0.65 14.17 7.17
N ARG A 193 0.12 13.50 8.20
CA ARG A 193 -1.23 13.77 8.70
C ARG A 193 -1.46 15.25 8.97
N HIS A 194 -2.66 15.74 8.66
CA HIS A 194 -3.05 17.10 9.00
C HIS A 194 -3.14 17.28 10.53
N GLU A 195 -3.04 18.52 11.00
CA GLU A 195 -3.06 18.82 12.43
C GLU A 195 -4.28 18.27 13.17
N PHE A 196 -5.44 18.23 12.53
CA PHE A 196 -6.68 17.70 13.11
C PHE A 196 -6.75 16.17 13.13
N ASP A 197 -5.96 15.48 12.31
CA ASP A 197 -5.87 14.01 12.21
C ASP A 197 -4.70 13.42 13.02
N ARG A 198 -3.96 14.28 13.74
CA ARG A 198 -2.84 13.88 14.58
C ARG A 198 -3.34 13.11 15.79
N VAL A 199 -2.71 11.96 16.03
CA VAL A 199 -2.88 11.22 17.27
C VAL A 199 -1.99 11.89 18.30
N LYS A 200 -2.53 12.88 19.04
CA LYS A 200 -1.82 13.44 20.21
C LYS A 200 -1.55 12.29 21.18
N ARG A 201 -0.30 11.87 21.29
CA ARG A 201 0.15 10.97 22.36
C ARG A 201 0.42 11.75 23.63
#